data_AF-A0A520JIF7-F1
#
_entry.id   AF-A0A520JIF7-F1
#
_cell.length_a   1.000
_cell.length_b   1.000
_cell.length_c   1.000
_cell.angle_alpha   90.00
_cell.angle_beta   90.00
_cell.angle_gamma   90.00
#
_symmetry.space_group_name_H-M   'P 1'
#
loop_
_entity.id
_entity.type
_entity.pdbx_description
1 polymer ?
#
loop_
_entity_poly.entity_id
_entity_poly.type
_entity_poly.pdbx_seq_one_letter_code
_entity_poly.pdbx_strand_id
1 'polypeptide(L)'
;MSTVRKAWAAAIAATTFLTTPAVATTVDFAYLNGSDSVAAGSFSYATGAAGVLNYGDLTAFDLSISGVTYRLADIQALTEYVYFGYDTAANTFVTSPLLSGPAGSFTGSLSALNATFSRGFFFARVPAGEFTEFSLPVSKFFTSVTFVVADPLPEPATWTMMVFGLGAIAGAMRYRRSIPVIVTG
;
A
#
# COMPACT_ATOMS: atom_id res chain seq x y z
N MET A 1 55.93 41.66 5.85
CA MET A 1 54.50 41.37 6.06
C MET A 1 53.99 40.63 4.83
N SER A 2 53.82 39.31 4.89
CA SER A 2 53.31 38.48 3.81
C SER A 2 52.10 37.69 4.30
N THR A 3 51.01 37.75 3.55
CA THR A 3 49.68 37.22 3.90
C THR A 3 49.61 35.72 3.61
N VAL A 4 49.54 34.91 4.66
CA VAL A 4 49.28 33.46 4.58
C VAL A 4 47.78 33.24 4.32
N ARG A 5 47.46 32.75 3.12
CA ARG A 5 46.07 32.43 2.72
C ARG A 5 45.66 31.09 3.32
N LYS A 6 44.56 31.13 4.08
CA LYS A 6 43.83 30.00 4.67
C LYS A 6 43.26 29.11 3.57
N ALA A 7 43.61 27.82 3.57
CA ALA A 7 42.91 26.79 2.80
C ALA A 7 41.95 26.06 3.74
N TRP A 8 40.66 26.38 3.64
CA TRP A 8 39.58 25.62 4.26
C TRP A 8 39.20 24.47 3.32
N ALA A 9 39.50 23.24 3.71
CA ALA A 9 38.98 22.05 3.05
C ALA A 9 37.71 21.60 3.77
N ALA A 10 36.54 22.01 3.27
CA ALA A 10 35.26 21.48 3.71
C ALA A 10 34.91 20.25 2.85
N ALA A 11 35.14 19.06 3.39
CA ALA A 11 34.62 17.82 2.82
C ALA A 11 33.14 17.69 3.20
N ILE A 12 32.25 17.99 2.26
CA ILE A 12 30.82 17.72 2.38
C ILE A 12 30.63 16.21 2.16
N ALA A 13 30.56 15.45 3.25
CA ALA A 13 30.06 14.08 3.21
C ALA A 13 28.54 14.13 3.04
N ALA A 14 28.07 14.13 1.80
CA ALA A 14 26.67 13.91 1.48
C ALA A 14 26.36 12.42 1.67
N THR A 15 26.01 12.02 2.89
CA THR A 15 25.34 10.74 3.14
C THR A 15 23.93 10.83 2.57
N THR A 16 23.78 10.50 1.29
CA THR A 16 22.48 10.17 0.74
C THR A 16 22.01 8.88 1.40
N PHE A 17 21.12 9.00 2.38
CA PHE A 17 20.35 7.86 2.85
C PHE A 17 19.54 7.34 1.66
N LEU A 18 19.98 6.23 1.06
CA LEU A 18 19.15 5.45 0.16
C LEU A 18 18.06 4.82 1.02
N THR A 19 16.94 5.52 1.20
CA THR A 19 15.73 4.90 1.74
C THR A 19 15.25 3.93 0.68
N THR A 20 15.52 2.64 0.87
CA THR A 20 14.82 1.60 0.12
C THR A 20 13.33 1.80 0.35
N PRO A 21 12.49 1.90 -0.70
CA PRO A 21 11.06 1.94 -0.49
C PRO A 21 10.67 0.73 0.36
N ALA A 22 9.81 0.95 1.35
CA ALA A 22 9.29 -0.16 2.13
C ALA A 22 8.58 -1.11 1.17
N VAL A 23 9.09 -2.33 1.05
CA VAL A 23 8.45 -3.38 0.26
C VAL A 23 7.05 -3.58 0.84
N ALA A 24 6.05 -3.55 -0.03
CA ALA A 24 4.66 -3.75 0.35
C ALA A 24 4.19 -5.11 -0.14
N THR A 25 3.49 -5.84 0.72
CA THR A 25 2.76 -7.04 0.34
C THR A 25 1.35 -6.62 -0.07
N THR A 26 0.92 -7.01 -1.27
CA THR A 26 -0.41 -6.72 -1.78
C THR A 26 -1.26 -7.98 -1.77
N VAL A 27 -2.51 -7.84 -1.33
CA VAL A 27 -3.49 -8.92 -1.29
C VAL A 27 -4.71 -8.46 -2.09
N ASP A 28 -5.02 -9.21 -3.13
CA ASP A 28 -6.25 -9.08 -3.88
C ASP A 28 -7.32 -9.92 -3.21
N PHE A 29 -8.53 -9.40 -3.11
CA PHE A 29 -9.67 -10.10 -2.56
C PHE A 29 -10.91 -9.94 -3.43
N ALA A 30 -11.78 -10.95 -3.40
CA ALA A 30 -13.05 -10.91 -4.09
C ALA A 30 -14.15 -11.53 -3.24
N TYR A 31 -15.27 -10.81 -3.13
CA TYR A 31 -16.53 -11.33 -2.61
C TYR A 31 -17.29 -12.00 -3.75
N LEU A 32 -17.63 -13.27 -3.57
CA LEU A 32 -18.23 -14.10 -4.61
C LEU A 32 -19.64 -14.55 -4.20
N ASN A 33 -20.56 -14.56 -5.16
CA ASN A 33 -21.83 -15.27 -5.06
C ASN A 33 -21.79 -16.45 -6.03
N GLY A 34 -21.46 -17.64 -5.52
CA GLY A 34 -21.07 -18.76 -6.37
C GLY A 34 -19.78 -18.43 -7.14
N SER A 35 -19.86 -18.36 -8.46
CA SER A 35 -18.73 -18.05 -9.35
C SER A 35 -18.58 -16.55 -9.66
N ASP A 36 -19.63 -15.76 -9.41
CA ASP A 36 -19.69 -14.37 -9.84
C ASP A 36 -19.08 -13.45 -8.78
N SER A 37 -18.15 -12.59 -9.20
CA SER A 37 -17.63 -11.53 -8.34
C SER A 37 -18.67 -10.43 -8.18
N VAL A 38 -19.07 -10.16 -6.94
CA VAL A 38 -20.03 -9.09 -6.62
C VAL A 38 -19.33 -7.82 -6.11
N ALA A 39 -18.14 -7.97 -5.56
CA ALA A 39 -17.20 -6.91 -5.22
C ALA A 39 -15.78 -7.48 -5.26
N ALA A 40 -14.82 -6.64 -5.63
CA ALA A 40 -13.41 -7.00 -5.64
C ALA A 40 -12.57 -5.81 -5.24
N GLY A 41 -11.43 -6.06 -4.61
CA GLY A 41 -10.54 -5.03 -4.15
C GLY A 41 -9.14 -5.55 -3.94
N SER A 42 -8.27 -4.65 -3.51
CA SER A 42 -6.93 -4.98 -3.08
C SER A 42 -6.52 -4.10 -1.92
N PHE A 43 -5.61 -4.60 -1.11
CA PHE A 43 -4.96 -3.79 -0.09
C PHE A 43 -3.48 -4.14 -0.01
N SER A 44 -2.68 -3.17 0.41
CA SER A 44 -1.25 -3.34 0.60
C SER A 44 -0.86 -2.95 2.02
N TYR A 45 0.11 -3.67 2.58
CA TYR A 45 0.68 -3.40 3.90
C TYR A 45 2.19 -3.60 3.87
N ALA A 46 2.90 -3.10 4.88
CA ALA A 46 4.36 -3.26 4.95
C ALA A 46 4.75 -4.75 5.03
N THR A 47 5.64 -5.20 4.14
CA THR A 47 6.11 -6.59 4.13
C THR A 47 6.72 -6.97 5.48
N GLY A 48 6.30 -8.11 6.02
CA GLY A 48 6.71 -8.59 7.34
C GLY A 48 5.80 -8.16 8.49
N ALA A 49 4.77 -7.32 8.24
CA ALA A 49 3.72 -7.11 9.22
C ALA A 49 3.00 -8.45 9.53
N ALA A 50 2.67 -8.66 10.80
CA ALA A 50 2.13 -9.90 11.31
C ALA A 50 0.96 -9.65 12.27
N GLY A 51 0.09 -10.65 12.44
CA GLY A 51 -1.12 -10.56 13.24
C GLY A 51 -2.32 -10.04 12.46
N VAL A 52 -3.26 -9.39 13.17
CA VAL A 52 -4.48 -8.82 12.60
C VAL A 52 -4.23 -7.36 12.24
N LEU A 53 -4.29 -7.05 10.95
CA LEU A 53 -4.14 -5.71 10.40
C LEU A 53 -5.48 -4.97 10.35
N ASN A 54 -5.43 -3.66 10.53
CA ASN A 54 -6.55 -2.72 10.47
C ASN A 54 -6.31 -1.68 9.35
N TYR A 55 -7.30 -0.83 9.03
CA TYR A 55 -7.12 0.21 8.00
C TYR A 55 -5.91 1.12 8.23
N GLY A 56 -5.54 1.38 9.49
CA GLY A 56 -4.38 2.20 9.83
C GLY A 56 -3.03 1.54 9.50
N ASP A 57 -3.00 0.23 9.29
CA ASP A 57 -1.80 -0.54 8.96
C ASP A 57 -1.59 -0.65 7.43
N LEU A 58 -2.55 -0.16 6.64
CA LEU A 58 -2.53 -0.26 5.18
C LEU A 58 -1.78 0.92 4.55
N THR A 59 -0.99 0.62 3.52
CA THR A 59 -0.34 1.61 2.66
C THR A 59 -1.20 1.94 1.43
N ALA A 60 -2.04 1.00 1.01
CA ALA A 60 -3.01 1.18 -0.05
C ALA A 60 -4.26 0.33 0.23
N PHE A 61 -5.40 0.80 -0.26
CA PHE A 61 -6.67 0.08 -0.27
C PHE A 61 -7.47 0.55 -1.48
N ASP A 62 -8.05 -0.39 -2.20
CA ASP A 62 -9.01 -0.17 -3.28
C ASP A 62 -10.12 -1.22 -3.17
N LEU A 63 -11.36 -0.80 -3.36
CA LEU A 63 -12.53 -1.68 -3.39
C LEU A 63 -13.51 -1.17 -4.43
N SER A 64 -13.86 -2.04 -5.37
CA SER A 64 -14.84 -1.79 -6.42
C SER A 64 -16.12 -2.59 -6.17
N ILE A 65 -17.25 -1.87 -6.12
CA ILE A 65 -18.58 -2.43 -5.89
C ILE A 65 -19.54 -1.81 -6.91
N SER A 66 -20.05 -2.62 -7.84
CA SER A 66 -21.02 -2.15 -8.85
C SER A 66 -20.59 -0.87 -9.59
N GLY A 67 -19.27 -0.69 -9.83
CA GLY A 67 -18.70 0.48 -10.51
C GLY A 67 -18.34 1.67 -9.60
N VAL A 68 -18.63 1.59 -8.29
CA VAL A 68 -18.16 2.57 -7.30
C VAL A 68 -16.84 2.08 -6.72
N THR A 69 -15.83 2.96 -6.73
CA THR A 69 -14.51 2.67 -6.16
C THR A 69 -14.32 3.41 -4.85
N TYR A 70 -13.83 2.71 -3.84
CA TYR A 70 -13.43 3.22 -2.54
C TYR A 70 -11.93 3.05 -2.36
N ARG A 71 -11.22 4.17 -2.17
CA ARG A 71 -9.78 4.16 -1.87
C ARG A 71 -9.51 4.40 -0.41
N LEU A 72 -8.29 4.12 0.04
CA LEU A 72 -7.87 4.35 1.43
C LEU A 72 -8.20 5.77 1.93
N ALA A 73 -8.00 6.80 1.10
CA ALA A 73 -8.33 8.18 1.45
C ALA A 73 -9.85 8.41 1.62
N ASP A 74 -10.69 7.69 0.88
CA ASP A 74 -12.13 7.73 1.08
C ASP A 74 -12.50 7.09 2.41
N ILE A 75 -11.92 5.92 2.73
CA ILE A 75 -12.16 5.22 4.00
C ILE A 75 -11.81 6.11 5.20
N GLN A 76 -10.67 6.80 5.13
CA GLN A 76 -10.21 7.70 6.19
C GLN A 76 -11.15 8.90 6.42
N ALA A 77 -12.02 9.23 5.46
CA ALA A 77 -13.02 10.28 5.60
C ALA A 77 -14.37 9.77 6.13
N LEU A 78 -14.55 8.46 6.23
CA LEU A 78 -15.76 7.81 6.76
C LEU A 78 -15.62 7.61 8.28
N THR A 79 -16.72 7.69 9.01
CA THR A 79 -16.70 7.80 10.48
C THR A 79 -17.56 6.77 11.19
N GLU A 80 -18.50 6.14 10.49
CA GLU A 80 -19.44 5.18 11.07
C GLU A 80 -19.13 3.76 10.61
N TYR A 81 -19.29 2.81 11.53
CA TYR A 81 -19.07 1.38 11.28
C TYR A 81 -17.77 1.08 10.52
N VAL A 82 -16.69 1.80 10.80
CA VAL A 82 -15.41 1.63 10.11
C VAL A 82 -14.70 0.40 10.66
N TYR A 83 -14.57 -0.63 9.83
CA TYR A 83 -13.93 -1.88 10.21
C TYR A 83 -13.22 -2.55 9.04
N PHE A 84 -11.99 -2.95 9.32
CA PHE A 84 -11.18 -3.86 8.53
C PHE A 84 -10.37 -4.67 9.52
N GLY A 85 -10.41 -5.98 9.39
CA GLY A 85 -9.56 -6.89 10.15
C GLY A 85 -9.04 -7.95 9.19
N TYR A 86 -7.74 -8.03 9.00
CA TYR A 86 -7.12 -9.06 8.14
C TYR A 86 -6.06 -9.83 8.92
N ASP A 87 -6.26 -11.13 9.08
CA ASP A 87 -5.30 -12.02 9.71
C ASP A 87 -4.27 -12.48 8.68
N THR A 88 -3.04 -11.96 8.82
CA THR A 88 -1.90 -12.26 7.94
C THR A 88 -1.45 -13.71 7.97
N ALA A 89 -1.68 -14.42 9.09
CA ALA A 89 -1.29 -15.83 9.23
C ALA A 89 -2.35 -16.74 8.60
N ALA A 90 -3.63 -16.42 8.78
CA ALA A 90 -4.72 -17.19 8.20
C ALA A 90 -5.02 -16.82 6.74
N ASN A 91 -4.55 -15.65 6.26
CA ASN A 91 -4.89 -15.06 4.95
C ASN A 91 -6.42 -14.93 4.78
N THR A 92 -7.09 -14.35 5.78
CA THR A 92 -8.55 -14.19 5.80
C THR A 92 -8.97 -12.91 6.51
N PHE A 93 -10.13 -12.38 6.14
CA PHE A 93 -10.78 -11.35 6.96
C PHE A 93 -11.24 -11.90 8.32
N VAL A 94 -10.94 -11.13 9.37
CA VAL A 94 -11.48 -11.31 10.71
C VAL A 94 -12.86 -10.67 10.74
N THR A 95 -13.83 -11.35 11.34
CA THR A 95 -15.17 -10.77 11.54
C THR A 95 -15.17 -9.90 12.79
N SER A 96 -15.78 -8.72 12.71
CA SER A 96 -15.93 -7.84 13.87
C SER A 96 -16.78 -8.50 14.97
N PRO A 97 -16.36 -8.41 16.25
CA PRO A 97 -17.15 -8.91 17.36
C PRO A 97 -18.47 -8.14 17.57
N LEU A 98 -18.49 -6.83 17.31
CA LEU A 98 -19.70 -5.99 17.22
C LEU A 98 -19.29 -4.56 16.82
N LEU A 99 -19.86 -4.01 15.75
CA LEU A 99 -19.70 -2.62 15.32
C LEU A 99 -20.93 -1.84 15.75
N SER A 100 -20.77 -0.89 16.67
CA SER A 100 -21.86 -0.01 17.11
C SER A 100 -21.88 1.28 16.30
N GLY A 101 -23.08 1.77 16.02
CA GLY A 101 -23.30 3.06 15.38
C GLY A 101 -24.76 3.50 15.43
N PRO A 102 -25.15 4.54 14.68
CA PRO A 102 -26.47 5.17 14.79
C PRO A 102 -27.67 4.27 14.50
N ALA A 103 -27.48 3.20 13.72
CA ALA A 103 -28.52 2.24 13.36
C ALA A 103 -28.52 0.97 14.25
N GLY A 104 -27.74 0.97 15.34
CA GLY A 104 -27.57 -0.17 16.24
C GLY A 104 -26.24 -0.88 16.04
N SER A 105 -26.16 -2.12 16.51
CA SER A 105 -24.92 -2.90 16.48
C SER A 105 -24.99 -4.04 15.47
N PHE A 106 -23.96 -4.15 14.63
CA PHE A 106 -23.89 -5.16 13.57
C PHE A 106 -22.57 -5.93 13.60
N THR A 107 -22.50 -7.06 12.92
CA THR A 107 -21.23 -7.78 12.69
C THR A 107 -20.92 -7.75 11.21
N GLY A 108 -19.66 -7.54 10.87
CA GLY A 108 -19.21 -7.38 9.49
C GLY A 108 -17.80 -7.88 9.30
N SER A 109 -17.46 -8.21 8.05
CA SER A 109 -16.10 -8.56 7.64
C SER A 109 -15.32 -7.35 7.13
N LEU A 110 -16.02 -6.39 6.53
CA LEU A 110 -15.43 -5.21 5.93
C LEU A 110 -16.48 -4.10 5.85
N SER A 111 -16.22 -2.91 6.40
CA SER A 111 -17.17 -1.81 6.35
C SER A 111 -16.52 -0.46 6.54
N ALA A 112 -17.14 0.57 5.97
CA ALA A 112 -16.87 1.97 6.25
C ALA A 112 -18.06 2.79 5.74
N LEU A 113 -18.65 3.63 6.59
CA LEU A 113 -19.86 4.40 6.29
C LEU A 113 -19.71 5.85 6.75
N ASN A 114 -20.44 6.76 6.10
CA ASN A 114 -20.60 8.12 6.62
C ASN A 114 -21.77 8.20 7.60
N ALA A 115 -21.79 9.27 8.40
CA ALA A 115 -22.81 9.51 9.42
C ALA A 115 -24.26 9.54 8.90
N THR A 116 -24.46 9.87 7.62
CA THR A 116 -25.78 10.00 7.01
C THR A 116 -26.19 8.78 6.19
N PHE A 117 -25.39 7.70 6.16
CA PHE A 117 -25.65 6.50 5.35
C PHE A 117 -25.92 6.80 3.86
N SER A 118 -25.26 7.82 3.31
CA SER A 118 -25.35 8.18 1.88
C SER A 118 -24.10 7.77 1.09
N ARG A 119 -23.06 7.31 1.79
CA ARG A 119 -21.80 6.87 1.19
C ARG A 119 -21.15 5.81 2.06
N GLY A 120 -20.52 4.85 1.40
CA GLY A 120 -19.78 3.78 2.02
C GLY A 120 -20.34 2.40 1.68
N PHE A 121 -19.81 1.40 2.36
CA PHE A 121 -20.17 0.01 2.17
C PHE A 121 -20.20 -0.73 3.49
N PHE A 122 -20.97 -1.81 3.51
CA PHE A 122 -21.02 -2.73 4.64
C PHE A 122 -21.11 -4.15 4.11
N PHE A 123 -20.15 -5.01 4.45
CA PHE A 123 -20.17 -6.45 4.18
C PHE A 123 -20.42 -7.18 5.49
N ALA A 124 -21.57 -7.86 5.60
CA ALA A 124 -21.89 -8.72 6.73
C ALA A 124 -20.95 -9.95 6.78
N ARG A 125 -21.16 -10.83 7.76
CA ARG A 125 -20.36 -12.06 7.88
C ARG A 125 -20.81 -13.15 6.89
N VAL A 126 -19.83 -13.93 6.40
CA VAL A 126 -20.01 -15.22 5.70
C VAL A 126 -20.66 -16.24 6.66
N PRO A 127 -21.42 -17.27 6.21
CA PRO A 127 -21.59 -17.83 4.85
C PRO A 127 -22.80 -17.40 4.02
N ALA A 128 -23.74 -16.64 4.58
CA ALA A 128 -24.78 -15.97 3.81
C ALA A 128 -24.63 -14.46 4.04
N GLY A 129 -23.50 -13.94 3.57
CA GLY A 129 -23.17 -12.53 3.72
C GLY A 129 -24.06 -11.70 2.82
N GLU A 130 -24.55 -10.59 3.34
CA GLU A 130 -25.11 -9.50 2.54
C GLU A 130 -24.08 -8.39 2.47
N PHE A 131 -23.94 -7.75 1.32
CA PHE A 131 -23.30 -6.45 1.26
C PHE A 131 -24.30 -5.38 0.84
N THR A 132 -24.08 -4.18 1.35
CA THR A 132 -24.81 -2.98 0.97
C THR A 132 -23.82 -1.90 0.58
N GLU A 133 -24.04 -1.31 -0.58
CA GLU A 133 -23.36 -0.11 -1.07
C GLU A 133 -24.33 1.06 -0.98
N PHE A 134 -23.96 2.11 -0.24
CA PHE A 134 -24.88 3.15 0.20
C PHE A 134 -25.00 4.33 -0.77
N SER A 135 -24.11 4.47 -1.76
CA SER A 135 -24.20 5.54 -2.75
C SER A 135 -25.15 5.22 -3.91
N LEU A 136 -25.34 3.94 -4.25
CA LEU A 136 -26.20 3.45 -5.33
C LEU A 136 -27.41 2.64 -4.85
N PRO A 137 -27.82 2.80 -3.58
CA PRO A 137 -28.65 1.84 -2.81
C PRO A 137 -28.67 0.40 -3.35
N VAL A 138 -27.51 -0.22 -3.52
CA VAL A 138 -27.40 -1.61 -4.02
C VAL A 138 -27.10 -2.55 -2.87
N SER A 139 -27.94 -3.59 -2.72
CA SER A 139 -27.66 -4.73 -1.84
C SER A 139 -27.65 -6.03 -2.62
N LYS A 140 -26.67 -6.89 -2.36
CA LYS A 140 -26.62 -8.26 -2.91
C LYS A 140 -26.04 -9.23 -1.88
N PHE A 141 -26.24 -10.51 -2.13
CA PHE A 141 -25.66 -11.58 -1.34
C PHE A 141 -24.31 -12.02 -1.89
N PHE A 142 -23.48 -12.56 -1.00
CA PHE A 142 -22.27 -13.29 -1.31
C PHE A 142 -22.15 -14.52 -0.40
N THR A 143 -21.50 -15.55 -0.92
CA THR A 143 -21.34 -16.85 -0.27
C THR A 143 -19.92 -17.08 0.25
N SER A 144 -18.93 -16.41 -0.34
CA SER A 144 -17.52 -16.62 0.01
C SER A 144 -16.67 -15.38 -0.28
N VAL A 145 -15.47 -15.39 0.31
CA VAL A 145 -14.41 -14.42 0.02
C VAL A 145 -13.15 -15.20 -0.35
N THR A 146 -12.51 -14.81 -1.43
CA THR A 146 -11.24 -15.39 -1.86
C THR A 146 -10.13 -14.36 -1.73
N PHE A 147 -8.92 -14.83 -1.41
CA PHE A 147 -7.73 -13.99 -1.23
C PHE A 147 -6.60 -14.52 -2.10
N VAL A 148 -5.90 -13.62 -2.78
CA VAL A 148 -4.71 -13.91 -3.56
C VAL A 148 -3.63 -12.94 -3.11
N VAL A 149 -2.58 -13.46 -2.49
CA VAL A 149 -1.40 -12.65 -2.20
C VAL A 149 -0.67 -12.45 -3.52
N ALA A 150 -0.58 -11.21 -3.99
CA ALA A 150 0.18 -10.90 -5.18
C ALA A 150 1.66 -11.14 -4.86
N ASP A 151 2.32 -11.97 -5.66
CA ASP A 151 3.76 -12.16 -5.54
C ASP A 151 4.43 -10.78 -5.69
N PRO A 152 5.31 -10.38 -4.77
CA PRO A 152 6.08 -9.17 -4.94
C PRO A 152 6.89 -9.37 -6.21
N LEU A 153 6.48 -8.69 -7.29
CA LEU A 153 7.26 -8.64 -8.51
C LEU A 153 8.65 -8.17 -8.10
N PRO A 154 9.72 -8.93 -8.41
CA PRO A 154 11.07 -8.46 -8.15
C PRO A 154 11.16 -7.08 -8.78
N GLU A 155 11.30 -6.04 -7.95
CA GLU A 155 11.44 -4.70 -8.48
C GLU A 155 12.54 -4.75 -9.53
N PRO A 156 12.37 -4.09 -10.69
CA PRO A 156 13.38 -4.14 -11.71
C PRO A 156 14.69 -3.66 -11.07
N ALA A 157 15.65 -4.58 -10.86
CA ALA A 157 17.00 -4.28 -10.38
C ALA A 157 17.65 -3.16 -11.21
N THR A 158 17.06 -2.85 -12.36
CA THR A 158 17.22 -1.72 -13.25
C THR A 158 17.56 -0.41 -12.58
N TRP A 159 16.94 0.04 -11.50
CA TRP A 159 17.21 1.40 -10.99
C TRP A 159 18.57 1.45 -10.27
N THR A 160 18.79 0.53 -9.34
CA THR A 160 20.05 0.38 -8.62
C THR A 160 21.17 0.01 -9.58
N MET A 161 20.94 -0.94 -10.50
CA MET A 161 21.90 -1.30 -11.54
C MET A 161 22.15 -0.17 -12.55
N MET A 162 21.15 0.66 -12.88
CA MET A 162 21.32 1.81 -13.78
C MET A 162 22.12 2.92 -13.11
N VAL A 163 21.86 3.21 -11.82
CA VAL A 163 22.65 4.19 -11.06
C VAL A 163 24.09 3.69 -10.87
N PHE A 164 24.28 2.43 -10.50
CA PHE A 164 25.62 1.84 -10.40
C PHE A 164 26.33 1.79 -11.76
N GLY A 165 25.63 1.39 -12.82
CA GLY A 165 26.17 1.33 -14.18
C GLY A 165 26.58 2.71 -14.70
N LEU A 166 25.71 3.71 -14.55
CA LEU A 166 26.02 5.10 -14.93
C LEU A 166 27.15 5.69 -14.07
N GLY A 167 27.15 5.41 -12.76
CA GLY A 167 28.20 5.83 -11.84
C GLY A 167 29.56 5.25 -12.21
N ALA A 168 29.62 3.96 -12.54
CA ALA A 168 30.84 3.30 -12.98
C ALA A 168 31.39 3.89 -14.30
N ILE A 169 30.51 4.18 -15.27
CA ILE A 169 30.89 4.81 -16.53
C ILE A 169 31.42 6.23 -16.31
N ALA A 170 30.72 7.05 -15.51
CA ALA A 170 31.15 8.41 -15.19
C ALA A 170 32.50 8.43 -14.44
N GLY A 171 32.70 7.49 -13.51
CA GLY A 171 33.97 7.29 -12.81
C GLY A 171 35.13 6.95 -13.77
N ALA A 172 34.91 6.00 -14.68
CA ALA A 172 35.91 5.60 -15.67
C ALA A 172 36.29 6.74 -16.63
N MET A 173 35.31 7.55 -17.07
CA MET A 173 35.56 8.72 -17.92
C MET A 173 36.37 9.82 -17.21
N ARG A 174 36.11 10.05 -15.91
CA ARG A 174 36.86 11.04 -15.12
C ARG A 174 38.30 10.60 -14.87
N TYR A 175 38.53 9.32 -14.60
CA TYR A 175 39.88 8.77 -14.42
C TYR A 175 40.75 8.98 -15.67
N ARG A 176 40.21 8.74 -16.86
CA ARG A 176 40.95 8.90 -18.13
C ARG A 176 41.32 10.36 -18.46
N ARG A 177 40.53 11.35 -18.04
CA ARG A 177 40.84 12.77 -18.26
C ARG A 177 41.95 13.32 -17.34
N SER A 178 42.36 12.54 -16.33
CA SER A 178 43.29 12.99 -15.29
C SER A 178 44.73 12.60 -15.55
N ILE A 179 45.05 11.89 -16.65
CA ILE A 179 46.42 11.48 -16.97
C ILE A 179 47.16 12.70 -17.57
N PRO A 180 48.15 13.28 -16.85
CA PRO A 180 48.91 14.39 -17.38
C PRO A 180 49.85 13.88 -18.47
N VAL A 181 49.80 14.53 -19.63
CA VAL A 181 50.78 14.31 -20.70
C VAL A 181 52.11 14.91 -20.23
N ILE A 182 53.07 14.05 -19.91
CA ILE A 182 54.45 14.48 -19.63
C ILE A 182 55.06 14.86 -20.98
N VAL A 183 55.19 16.16 -21.22
CA VAL A 183 55.97 16.69 -22.34
C VAL A 183 57.44 16.70 -21.89
N THR A 184 58.20 15.69 -22.28
CA THR A 184 59.66 15.71 -22.20
C THR A 184 60.21 16.53 -23.36
N GLY A 185 60.77 17.70 -23.03
CA GLY A 185 61.63 18.50 -23.91
C GLY A 185 63.02 18.61 -23.31
#